data_AF-A0A172XW42-F1
#
_entry.id   AF-A0A172XW42-F1
#
_cell.length_a   1.000
_cell.length_b   1.000
_cell.length_c   1.000
_cell.angle_alpha   90.00
_cell.angle_beta   90.00
_cell.angle_gamma   90.00
#
_symmetry.space_group_name_H-M   'P 1'
#
loop_
_entity.id
_entity.type
_entity.pdbx_description
1 polymer ?
#
loop_
_entity_poly.entity_id
_entity_poly.type
_entity_poly.pdbx_seq_one_letter_code
_entity_poly.pdbx_strand_id
1 'polypeptide(L)'
;MKRIMIFCALMIFFNAFSQDQHKFCGFDEVMRKMDSKYPDLKKKREETEARLSNLDKQSYLNKVGATTSWNGLYTGQVYEIPVVVHVIESQATANANLALTDQEIIDWIDRANRMYATTFGNGFYAEGTGPTGGSVIPFKLVLAKRSPSCEPTTGIVRYNGSTLPSYDTYGVKMQTNNGAADYDIKSQLAPHWPETSYFNIYVVIGFDGAQQLSYGLMGYAMFPDSYDYSYESFMKVATIKNTNDTTLTHELGHAFGLYHTFQGVNYTSQTTCPVNNNCATDGDRVCDTSPSRSMYGVAIPNNTATDPCTGQNYDGTQYNVMNYTNSNRKFTDGQRDRAIMLMMEYRKSLLNSTAGKDPSVVIPSTVSVVAAQCNPAGTAHPTNNNFAIGPYRVNFASINSTTNGYDSDEVAPIYYADYSTATCIRPAYYTDINSNSSTPLKVTYMNGFSQADKFRTKVWIDYDNSGTFETSELVVNNTSATAMASGAVVTLTNSITPPASAVKNTYLRMRIAVDAATFASAALPDFTACSQLQYGQMEDYAVKILDVLGTSEVKDNSDVKIIYSKGENKLTLVGSRNSIFGDYQIYDLSGKLIQKGISKTNEVKINQELVKGAYIINYSNKDQKGSKKFLNN
;
A
#
# COMPACT_ATOMS: atom_id res chain seq x y z
N MET A 1 76.02 19.12 41.08
CA MET A 1 74.92 20.01 40.65
C MET A 1 75.15 20.42 39.20
N LYS A 2 74.38 19.89 38.25
CA LYS A 2 73.97 20.55 37.00
C LYS A 2 72.91 19.67 36.32
N ARG A 3 71.81 20.31 35.95
CA ARG A 3 70.48 19.74 35.71
C ARG A 3 70.42 19.03 34.35
N ILE A 4 69.84 17.85 34.35
CA ILE A 4 69.34 17.14 33.16
C ILE A 4 68.00 17.81 32.79
N MET A 5 67.90 18.40 31.59
CA MET A 5 66.62 18.75 30.98
C MET A 5 66.36 17.78 29.84
N ILE A 6 65.41 16.88 30.06
CA ILE A 6 64.79 16.05 29.02
C ILE A 6 63.63 16.87 28.45
N PHE A 7 63.71 17.23 27.17
CA PHE A 7 62.57 17.75 26.41
C PHE A 7 61.83 16.55 25.79
N CYS A 8 60.69 16.17 26.38
CA CYS A 8 59.72 15.28 25.74
C CYS A 8 58.86 16.11 24.77
N ALA A 9 59.15 16.04 23.47
CA ALA A 9 58.24 16.52 22.44
C ALA A 9 57.16 15.45 22.20
N LEU A 10 55.98 15.65 22.80
CA LEU A 10 54.79 14.84 22.55
C LEU A 10 54.22 15.26 21.18
N MET A 11 54.53 14.51 20.12
CA MET A 11 53.80 14.64 18.84
C MET A 11 52.42 13.99 19.02
N ILE A 12 51.41 14.81 19.28
CA ILE A 12 50.02 14.41 19.18
C ILE A 12 49.65 14.41 17.69
N PHE A 13 49.74 13.25 17.04
CA PHE A 13 49.08 13.02 15.77
C PHE A 13 47.57 12.94 16.01
N PHE A 14 46.87 14.07 15.89
CA PHE A 14 45.44 14.03 15.62
C PHE A 14 45.25 13.54 14.18
N ASN A 15 45.02 12.23 14.02
CA ASN A 15 44.38 11.72 12.82
C ASN A 15 42.92 12.19 12.84
N ALA A 16 42.68 13.39 12.30
CA ALA A 16 41.34 13.75 11.85
C ALA A 16 41.05 12.90 10.61
N PHE A 17 40.48 11.72 10.81
CA PHE A 17 39.78 11.02 9.73
C PHE A 17 38.52 11.85 9.42
N SER A 18 38.63 12.77 8.47
CA SER A 18 37.46 13.20 7.69
C SER A 18 36.99 11.96 6.93
N GLN A 19 35.97 11.27 7.43
CA GLN A 19 35.30 10.25 6.65
C GLN A 19 34.34 10.95 5.68
N ASP A 20 34.88 11.52 4.61
CA ASP A 20 34.09 11.97 3.48
C ASP A 20 33.55 10.74 2.74
N GLN A 21 32.44 10.19 3.23
CA GLN A 21 31.73 9.10 2.60
C GLN A 21 30.84 9.68 1.49
N HIS A 22 31.38 9.70 0.26
CA HIS A 22 30.68 10.20 -0.92
C HIS A 22 29.57 9.21 -1.36
N LYS A 23 28.42 9.21 -0.67
CA LYS A 23 27.26 8.36 -0.96
C LYS A 23 26.26 9.06 -1.87
N PHE A 24 25.78 8.37 -2.91
CA PHE A 24 24.68 8.83 -3.75
C PHE A 24 23.65 7.71 -3.98
N CYS A 25 22.47 8.12 -4.43
CA CYS A 25 21.32 7.28 -4.76
C CYS A 25 21.12 7.23 -6.29
N GLY A 26 20.57 6.11 -6.78
CA GLY A 26 20.28 5.87 -8.19
C GLY A 26 18.92 6.39 -8.67
N PHE A 27 18.12 6.99 -7.79
CA PHE A 27 16.75 7.43 -8.04
C PHE A 27 16.58 8.24 -9.33
N ASP A 28 17.35 9.32 -9.50
CA ASP A 28 17.21 10.20 -10.67
C ASP A 28 17.46 9.45 -11.99
N GLU A 29 18.41 8.51 -11.99
CA GLU A 29 18.76 7.72 -13.17
C GLU A 29 17.68 6.68 -13.50
N VAL A 30 17.12 6.01 -12.48
CA VAL A 30 16.06 5.04 -12.71
C VAL A 30 14.75 5.71 -13.12
N MET A 31 14.43 6.87 -12.57
CA MET A 31 13.28 7.69 -13.01
C MET A 31 13.48 8.23 -14.42
N ARG A 32 14.69 8.70 -14.78
CA ARG A 32 15.00 9.15 -16.14
C ARG A 32 14.80 8.02 -17.16
N LYS A 33 15.26 6.80 -16.85
CA LYS A 33 15.05 5.61 -17.70
C LYS A 33 13.56 5.29 -17.83
N MET A 34 12.81 5.30 -16.72
CA MET A 34 11.37 5.06 -16.69
C MET A 34 10.60 6.09 -17.53
N ASP A 35 10.83 7.38 -17.29
CA ASP A 35 10.14 8.47 -18.00
C ASP A 35 10.49 8.51 -19.49
N SER A 36 11.71 8.10 -19.87
CA SER A 36 12.12 7.98 -21.27
C SER A 36 11.44 6.80 -21.97
N LYS A 37 11.22 5.69 -21.24
CA LYS A 37 10.55 4.50 -21.76
C LYS A 37 9.02 4.67 -21.80
N TYR A 38 8.45 5.36 -20.81
CA TYR A 38 7.01 5.54 -20.60
C TYR A 38 6.63 7.02 -20.41
N PRO A 39 6.66 7.84 -21.48
CA PRO A 39 6.35 9.27 -21.39
C PRO A 39 4.92 9.57 -20.90
N ASP A 40 3.96 8.68 -21.18
CA ASP A 40 2.59 8.82 -20.68
C ASP A 40 2.48 8.65 -19.16
N LEU A 41 3.35 7.84 -18.56
CA LEU A 41 3.41 7.68 -17.11
C LEU A 41 3.87 8.98 -16.44
N LYS A 42 4.92 9.61 -17.00
CA LYS A 42 5.38 10.93 -16.57
C LYS A 42 4.28 11.98 -16.64
N LYS A 43 3.55 12.04 -17.76
CA LYS A 43 2.44 12.98 -17.94
C LYS A 43 1.36 12.79 -16.87
N LYS A 44 0.97 11.54 -16.59
CA LYS A 44 0.01 11.24 -15.52
C LYS A 44 0.52 11.61 -14.14
N ARG A 45 1.81 11.41 -13.86
CA ARG A 45 2.44 11.87 -12.62
C ARG A 45 2.24 13.38 -12.47
N GLU A 46 2.56 14.16 -13.50
CA GLU A 46 2.39 15.62 -13.52
C GLU A 46 0.92 16.05 -13.33
N GLU A 47 -0.03 15.39 -13.99
CA GLU A 47 -1.46 15.65 -13.84
C GLU A 47 -1.98 15.34 -12.42
N THR A 48 -1.56 14.20 -11.85
CA THR A 48 -1.91 13.85 -10.47
C THR A 48 -1.32 14.84 -9.47
N GLU A 49 -0.07 15.24 -9.66
CA GLU A 49 0.61 16.22 -8.81
C GLU A 49 -0.12 17.56 -8.81
N ALA A 50 -0.50 18.06 -9.99
CA ALA A 50 -1.29 19.28 -10.12
C ALA A 50 -2.69 19.14 -9.49
N ARG A 51 -3.32 17.97 -9.57
CA ARG A 51 -4.60 17.71 -8.89
C ARG A 51 -4.42 17.73 -7.38
N LEU A 52 -3.43 16.99 -6.85
CA LEU A 52 -3.16 16.87 -5.42
C LEU A 52 -2.75 18.22 -4.79
N SER A 53 -2.00 19.06 -5.52
CA SER A 53 -1.61 20.39 -5.04
C SER A 53 -2.80 21.33 -4.86
N ASN A 54 -3.91 21.10 -5.58
CA ASN A 54 -5.14 21.90 -5.52
C ASN A 54 -6.18 21.34 -4.54
N LEU A 55 -5.91 20.21 -3.87
CA LEU A 55 -6.81 19.67 -2.86
C LEU A 55 -6.68 20.41 -1.53
N ASP A 56 -7.78 20.43 -0.77
CA ASP A 56 -7.72 20.72 0.67
C ASP A 56 -6.98 19.55 1.36
N LYS A 57 -5.67 19.75 1.57
CA LYS A 57 -4.77 18.74 2.15
C LYS A 57 -5.24 18.31 3.54
N GLN A 58 -5.64 19.24 4.40
CA GLN A 58 -6.05 18.91 5.76
C GLN A 58 -7.33 18.06 5.77
N SER A 59 -8.31 18.43 4.96
CA SER A 59 -9.54 17.64 4.80
C SER A 59 -9.25 16.23 4.27
N TYR A 60 -8.37 16.12 3.27
CA TYR A 60 -7.94 14.82 2.74
C TYR A 60 -7.22 13.97 3.79
N LEU A 61 -6.23 14.53 4.48
CA LEU A 61 -5.44 13.84 5.50
C LEU A 61 -6.31 13.35 6.67
N ASN A 62 -7.22 14.20 7.16
CA ASN A 62 -8.20 13.82 8.18
C ASN A 62 -9.08 12.65 7.71
N LYS A 63 -9.53 12.66 6.46
CA LYS A 63 -10.37 11.60 5.88
C LYS A 63 -9.65 10.24 5.80
N VAL A 64 -8.34 10.25 5.56
CA VAL A 64 -7.55 9.01 5.49
C VAL A 64 -7.01 8.56 6.85
N GLY A 65 -7.28 9.31 7.93
CA GLY A 65 -6.84 8.99 9.29
C GLY A 65 -5.45 9.52 9.65
N ALA A 66 -4.89 10.42 8.83
CA ALA A 66 -3.62 11.10 9.06
C ALA A 66 -3.85 12.42 9.81
N THR A 67 -4.15 12.34 11.11
CA THR A 67 -4.45 13.50 11.94
C THR A 67 -3.22 14.03 12.67
N THR A 68 -3.20 15.35 12.91
CA THR A 68 -2.20 16.03 13.73
C THR A 68 -2.88 16.72 14.92
N SER A 69 -2.16 16.87 16.04
CA SER A 69 -2.59 17.64 17.19
C SER A 69 -2.55 19.14 16.91
N TRP A 70 -3.09 19.95 17.83
CA TRP A 70 -3.10 21.41 17.73
C TRP A 70 -1.71 22.04 17.57
N ASN A 71 -0.66 21.37 18.04
CA ASN A 71 0.73 21.78 17.92
C ASN A 71 1.49 21.11 16.74
N GLY A 72 0.78 20.47 15.81
CA GLY A 72 1.33 19.91 14.57
C GLY A 72 1.95 18.52 14.69
N LEU A 73 1.95 17.89 15.88
CA LEU A 73 2.50 16.55 16.06
C LEU A 73 1.56 15.48 15.49
N TYR A 74 2.12 14.41 14.92
CA TYR A 74 1.33 13.34 14.36
C TYR A 74 0.60 12.54 15.43
N THR A 75 -0.70 12.33 15.24
CA THR A 75 -1.56 11.55 16.16
C THR A 75 -2.42 10.52 15.43
N GLY A 76 -2.27 10.43 14.11
CA GLY A 76 -3.06 9.57 13.24
C GLY A 76 -2.63 8.11 13.23
N GLN A 77 -3.22 7.37 12.31
CA GLN A 77 -2.92 5.95 12.09
C GLN A 77 -1.48 5.75 11.60
N VAL A 78 -0.80 4.72 12.08
CA VAL A 78 0.41 4.19 11.45
C VAL A 78 0.02 3.14 10.42
N TYR A 79 0.47 3.29 9.19
CA TYR A 79 0.23 2.34 8.11
C TYR A 79 1.37 1.33 8.06
N GLU A 80 1.03 0.05 8.25
CA GLU A 80 2.00 -1.03 8.10
C GLU A 80 2.16 -1.38 6.62
N ILE A 81 3.40 -1.43 6.15
CA ILE A 81 3.77 -1.82 4.79
C ILE A 81 4.45 -3.18 4.89
N PRO A 82 3.82 -4.27 4.44
CA PRO A 82 4.50 -5.54 4.38
C PRO A 82 5.65 -5.48 3.38
N VAL A 83 6.83 -5.96 3.79
CA VAL A 83 8.02 -6.00 2.94
C VAL A 83 8.53 -7.42 2.81
N VAL A 84 9.09 -7.74 1.64
CA VAL A 84 9.91 -8.95 1.44
C VAL A 84 11.31 -8.51 1.08
N VAL A 85 12.30 -9.09 1.75
CA VAL A 85 13.72 -8.84 1.50
C VAL A 85 14.28 -10.02 0.71
N HIS A 86 14.58 -9.78 -0.56
CA HIS A 86 15.24 -10.72 -1.46
C HIS A 86 16.75 -10.53 -1.34
N VAL A 87 17.42 -11.39 -0.57
CA VAL A 87 18.87 -11.35 -0.37
C VAL A 87 19.55 -12.14 -1.49
N ILE A 88 20.29 -11.44 -2.34
CA ILE A 88 21.05 -12.05 -3.42
C ILE A 88 22.49 -12.26 -2.93
N GLU A 89 22.82 -13.52 -2.63
CA GLU A 89 24.08 -13.91 -2.01
C GLU A 89 25.12 -14.30 -3.06
N SER A 90 26.40 -14.10 -2.73
CA SER A 90 27.54 -14.59 -3.52
C SER A 90 28.17 -15.79 -2.82
N GLN A 91 28.45 -16.85 -3.58
CA GLN A 91 29.20 -18.02 -3.13
C GLN A 91 30.72 -17.88 -3.37
N ALA A 92 31.17 -16.85 -4.10
CA ALA A 92 32.60 -16.59 -4.25
C ALA A 92 33.27 -16.29 -2.90
N THR A 93 34.40 -16.96 -2.63
CA THR A 93 35.16 -16.81 -1.38
C THR A 93 35.58 -15.37 -1.11
N ALA A 94 35.84 -14.57 -2.15
CA ALA A 94 36.19 -13.16 -2.05
C ALA A 94 35.08 -12.28 -1.43
N ASN A 95 33.83 -12.76 -1.43
CA ASN A 95 32.65 -12.05 -0.93
C ASN A 95 32.12 -12.64 0.38
N ALA A 96 32.83 -13.57 1.03
CA ALA A 96 32.37 -14.20 2.26
C ALA A 96 32.07 -13.20 3.39
N ASN A 97 32.76 -12.05 3.41
CA ASN A 97 32.52 -10.95 4.36
C ASN A 97 31.22 -10.19 4.12
N LEU A 98 30.52 -10.43 3.00
CA LEU A 98 29.27 -9.77 2.65
C LEU A 98 28.03 -10.56 3.10
N ALA A 99 28.20 -11.78 3.62
CA ALA A 99 27.10 -12.55 4.17
C ALA A 99 26.34 -11.78 5.27
N LEU A 100 25.02 -11.94 5.30
CA LEU A 100 24.10 -11.31 6.24
C LEU A 100 23.37 -12.36 7.07
N THR A 101 23.19 -12.09 8.35
CA THR A 101 22.25 -12.78 9.23
C THR A 101 20.85 -12.19 9.08
N ASP A 102 19.82 -12.97 9.44
CA ASP A 102 18.43 -12.46 9.47
C ASP A 102 18.30 -11.32 10.50
N GLN A 103 19.02 -11.39 11.63
CA GLN A 103 18.99 -10.35 12.66
C GLN A 103 19.53 -9.02 12.14
N GLU A 104 20.61 -9.01 11.34
CA GLU A 104 21.12 -7.78 10.74
C GLU A 104 20.07 -7.11 9.83
N ILE A 105 19.29 -7.90 9.09
CA ILE A 105 18.20 -7.42 8.23
C ILE A 105 17.04 -6.89 9.08
N ILE A 106 16.63 -7.62 10.12
CA ILE A 106 15.58 -7.21 11.06
C ILE A 106 15.95 -5.88 11.72
N ASP A 107 17.19 -5.75 12.22
CA ASP A 107 17.68 -4.53 12.85
C ASP A 107 17.71 -3.38 11.84
N TRP A 108 18.10 -3.63 10.59
CA TRP A 108 18.11 -2.61 9.54
C TRP A 108 16.71 -2.07 9.22
N ILE A 109 15.71 -2.94 9.14
CA ILE A 109 14.30 -2.54 8.99
C ILE A 109 13.82 -1.76 10.23
N ASP A 110 14.16 -2.21 11.45
CA ASP A 110 13.81 -1.49 12.69
C ASP A 110 14.43 -0.08 12.73
N ARG A 111 15.69 0.08 12.29
CA ARG A 111 16.33 1.39 12.21
C ARG A 111 15.56 2.35 11.30
N ALA A 112 15.18 1.92 10.10
CA ALA A 112 14.37 2.73 9.19
C ALA A 112 13.01 3.10 9.81
N ASN A 113 12.33 2.13 10.42
CA ASN A 113 11.07 2.37 11.14
C ASN A 113 11.21 3.42 12.24
N ARG A 114 12.28 3.33 13.04
CA ARG A 114 12.53 4.29 14.12
C ARG A 114 12.90 5.68 13.60
N MET A 115 13.58 5.79 12.45
CA MET A 115 13.83 7.08 11.79
C MET A 115 12.53 7.72 11.31
N TYR A 116 11.65 6.95 10.65
CA TYR A 116 10.33 7.43 10.23
C TYR A 116 9.41 7.78 11.40
N ALA A 117 9.53 7.07 12.52
CA ALA A 117 8.83 7.40 13.75
C ALA A 117 9.53 8.48 14.60
N THR A 118 10.66 9.04 14.17
CA THR A 118 11.50 10.02 14.90
C THR A 118 12.01 9.54 16.28
N THR A 119 12.09 8.22 16.49
CA THR A 119 12.50 7.55 17.74
C THR A 119 13.85 6.82 17.63
N PHE A 120 14.57 6.99 16.52
CA PHE A 120 15.88 6.36 16.31
C PHE A 120 16.92 6.82 17.35
N GLY A 121 16.84 8.07 17.79
CA GLY A 121 17.89 8.68 18.60
C GLY A 121 19.18 8.84 17.79
N ASN A 122 20.34 8.73 18.42
CA ASN A 122 21.64 8.77 17.73
C ASN A 122 21.86 10.04 16.89
N GLY A 123 21.36 11.18 17.38
CA GLY A 123 21.42 12.45 16.67
C GLY A 123 20.30 12.70 15.65
N PHE A 124 19.44 11.71 15.37
CA PHE A 124 18.21 11.92 14.62
C PHE A 124 17.23 12.78 15.43
N TYR A 125 16.61 13.77 14.79
CA TYR A 125 15.75 14.71 15.48
C TYR A 125 14.41 14.08 15.85
N ALA A 126 14.00 14.29 17.10
CA ALA A 126 12.68 13.90 17.58
C ALA A 126 11.59 14.74 16.90
N GLU A 127 10.36 14.24 16.92
CA GLU A 127 9.21 15.00 16.40
C GLU A 127 9.10 16.36 17.10
N GLY A 128 8.94 17.42 16.32
CA GLY A 128 8.84 18.77 16.86
C GLY A 128 8.95 19.84 15.78
N THR A 129 8.97 21.09 16.20
CA THR A 129 8.97 22.24 15.29
C THR A 129 10.36 22.85 15.12
N GLY A 130 10.52 23.60 14.02
CA GLY A 130 11.71 24.39 13.75
C GLY A 130 12.90 23.58 13.20
N PRO A 131 14.10 24.21 13.18
CA PRO A 131 15.25 23.67 12.43
C PRO A 131 15.84 22.34 12.92
N THR A 132 15.48 21.94 14.14
CA THR A 132 15.90 20.70 14.80
C THR A 132 14.72 19.83 15.21
N GLY A 133 13.52 20.13 14.70
CA GLY A 133 12.34 19.27 14.83
C GLY A 133 12.22 18.38 13.61
N GLY A 134 12.02 17.08 13.83
CA GLY A 134 11.63 16.14 12.79
C GLY A 134 10.12 16.01 12.67
N SER A 135 9.68 15.29 11.65
CA SER A 135 8.27 14.96 11.43
C SER A 135 8.12 13.46 11.27
N VAL A 136 7.14 12.87 11.97
CA VAL A 136 6.80 11.45 11.77
C VAL A 136 6.27 11.28 10.36
N ILE A 137 6.79 10.31 9.61
CA ILE A 137 6.12 9.80 8.40
C ILE A 137 5.50 8.46 8.80
N PRO A 138 4.17 8.30 8.75
CA PRO A 138 3.48 7.22 9.45
C PRO A 138 3.48 5.90 8.67
N PHE A 139 4.61 5.55 8.05
CA PHE A 139 4.82 4.28 7.38
C PHE A 139 5.77 3.42 8.22
N LYS A 140 5.30 2.21 8.56
CA LYS A 140 6.07 1.23 9.30
C LYS A 140 6.23 -0.02 8.44
N LEU A 141 7.46 -0.32 8.06
CA LEU A 141 7.80 -1.57 7.40
C LEU A 141 7.62 -2.74 8.37
N VAL A 142 7.00 -3.80 7.88
CA VAL A 142 6.82 -5.06 8.61
C VAL A 142 7.26 -6.18 7.68
N LEU A 143 8.26 -6.97 8.09
CA LEU A 143 8.61 -8.17 7.34
C LEU A 143 7.35 -9.03 7.14
N ALA A 144 7.13 -9.46 5.91
CA ALA A 144 6.02 -10.32 5.57
C ALA A 144 6.01 -11.55 6.46
N LYS A 145 4.83 -11.93 6.93
CA LYS A 145 4.61 -13.14 7.71
C LYS A 145 3.79 -14.19 6.96
N ARG A 146 3.17 -13.78 5.86
CA ARG A 146 2.46 -14.63 4.90
C ARG A 146 3.08 -14.46 3.51
N SER A 147 3.40 -15.55 2.84
CA SER A 147 3.87 -15.57 1.45
C SER A 147 2.70 -15.28 0.49
N PRO A 148 2.97 -15.09 -0.81
CA PRO A 148 1.91 -14.94 -1.82
C PRO A 148 0.96 -16.13 -1.88
N SER A 149 1.42 -17.33 -1.49
CA SER A 149 0.63 -18.55 -1.39
C SER A 149 -0.04 -18.74 -0.02
N CYS A 150 -0.11 -17.69 0.81
CA CYS A 150 -0.67 -17.71 2.16
C CYS A 150 0.09 -18.54 3.20
N GLU A 151 1.28 -19.05 2.88
CA GLU A 151 2.08 -19.85 3.81
C GLU A 151 2.88 -18.96 4.79
N PRO A 152 3.16 -19.43 6.02
CA PRO A 152 4.05 -18.71 6.93
C PRO A 152 5.42 -18.43 6.29
N THR A 153 5.94 -17.22 6.48
CA THR A 153 7.25 -16.81 5.99
C THR A 153 7.93 -15.87 6.99
N THR A 154 9.25 -15.77 6.91
CA THR A 154 10.05 -14.77 7.64
C THR A 154 10.05 -13.41 6.93
N GLY A 155 9.62 -13.37 5.67
CA GLY A 155 9.74 -12.18 4.82
C GLY A 155 11.17 -11.93 4.32
N ILE A 156 12.09 -12.87 4.56
CA ILE A 156 13.48 -12.83 4.08
C ILE A 156 13.69 -14.08 3.21
N VAL A 157 13.98 -13.88 1.93
CA VAL A 157 14.22 -14.96 0.96
C VAL A 157 15.63 -14.81 0.41
N ARG A 158 16.39 -15.91 0.38
CA ARG A 158 17.80 -15.92 0.00
C ARG A 158 18.00 -16.65 -1.31
N TYR A 159 18.80 -16.07 -2.19
CA TYR A 159 19.03 -16.58 -3.53
C TYR A 159 20.51 -16.60 -3.87
N ASN A 160 20.93 -17.60 -4.66
CA ASN A 160 22.31 -17.74 -5.12
C ASN A 160 22.57 -16.86 -6.37
N GLY A 161 23.10 -15.67 -6.15
CA GLY A 161 23.48 -14.74 -7.21
C GLY A 161 24.65 -15.21 -8.07
N SER A 162 25.50 -16.14 -7.60
CA SER A 162 26.62 -16.69 -8.38
C SER A 162 26.18 -17.49 -9.60
N THR A 163 24.88 -17.79 -9.72
CA THR A 163 24.28 -18.37 -10.92
C THR A 163 24.20 -17.38 -12.08
N LEU A 164 24.23 -16.07 -11.80
CA LEU A 164 24.17 -15.03 -12.81
C LEU A 164 25.58 -14.62 -13.26
N PRO A 165 25.84 -14.55 -14.58
CA PRO A 165 27.13 -14.12 -15.10
C PRO A 165 27.59 -12.79 -14.51
N SER A 166 28.86 -12.71 -14.13
CA SER A 166 29.51 -11.49 -13.63
C SER A 166 29.00 -10.96 -12.27
N TYR A 167 28.01 -11.60 -11.65
CA TYR A 167 27.45 -11.14 -10.37
C TYR A 167 28.50 -11.14 -9.25
N ASP A 168 29.23 -12.22 -9.05
CA ASP A 168 30.24 -12.29 -7.97
C ASP A 168 31.34 -11.23 -8.10
N THR A 169 31.68 -10.85 -9.33
CA THR A 169 32.75 -9.88 -9.60
C THR A 169 32.27 -8.44 -9.56
N TYR A 170 31.02 -8.16 -9.93
CA TYR A 170 30.55 -6.77 -10.11
C TYR A 170 29.23 -6.43 -9.44
N GLY A 171 28.50 -7.40 -8.89
CA GLY A 171 27.15 -7.22 -8.39
C GLY A 171 26.17 -6.92 -9.51
N VAL A 172 25.32 -5.90 -9.32
CA VAL A 172 24.33 -5.45 -10.31
C VAL A 172 24.86 -4.27 -11.11
N LYS A 173 24.66 -4.27 -12.44
CA LYS A 173 25.05 -3.14 -13.30
C LYS A 173 24.05 -2.00 -13.18
N MET A 174 24.51 -0.76 -13.06
CA MET A 174 23.64 0.44 -13.01
C MET A 174 24.15 1.54 -13.94
N GLN A 175 25.36 2.01 -13.68
CA GLN A 175 26.00 3.11 -14.43
C GLN A 175 26.90 2.60 -15.55
N THR A 176 27.45 1.40 -15.40
CA THR A 176 28.33 0.75 -16.37
C THR A 176 27.67 -0.50 -16.93
N ASN A 177 28.39 -1.24 -17.77
CA ASN A 177 27.95 -2.56 -18.24
C ASN A 177 28.48 -3.70 -17.35
N ASN A 178 29.09 -3.40 -16.20
CA ASN A 178 29.70 -4.39 -15.31
C ASN A 178 28.68 -4.95 -14.31
N GLY A 179 28.41 -6.24 -14.37
CA GLY A 179 27.53 -6.96 -13.44
C GLY A 179 26.28 -7.54 -14.09
N ALA A 180 25.49 -8.24 -13.27
CA ALA A 180 24.21 -8.79 -13.70
C ALA A 180 23.19 -7.65 -13.95
N ALA A 181 22.26 -7.83 -14.90
CA ALA A 181 21.13 -6.92 -14.98
C ALA A 181 20.20 -7.12 -13.79
N ASP A 182 19.61 -6.05 -13.28
CA ASP A 182 18.51 -6.13 -12.32
C ASP A 182 17.34 -6.96 -12.89
N TYR A 183 17.09 -6.85 -14.19
CA TYR A 183 16.13 -7.71 -14.91
C TYR A 183 16.44 -9.20 -14.77
N ASP A 184 17.71 -9.62 -14.85
CA ASP A 184 18.10 -11.03 -14.74
C ASP A 184 17.88 -11.55 -13.30
N ILE A 185 18.14 -10.70 -12.30
CA ILE A 185 17.84 -10.99 -10.89
C ILE A 185 16.33 -11.30 -10.75
N LYS A 186 15.48 -10.43 -11.29
CA LYS A 186 14.01 -10.54 -11.18
C LYS A 186 13.43 -11.72 -11.97
N SER A 187 13.97 -11.97 -13.16
CA SER A 187 13.41 -12.95 -14.11
C SER A 187 13.91 -14.38 -13.92
N GLN A 188 15.15 -14.56 -13.46
CA GLN A 188 15.79 -15.87 -13.42
C GLN A 188 15.99 -16.38 -12.00
N LEU A 189 15.93 -15.51 -10.99
CA LEU A 189 16.37 -15.84 -9.64
C LEU A 189 15.33 -15.51 -8.56
N ALA A 190 15.00 -14.23 -8.42
CA ALA A 190 14.18 -13.69 -7.34
C ALA A 190 12.95 -12.97 -7.91
N PRO A 191 11.88 -13.70 -8.28
CA PRO A 191 10.68 -13.11 -8.82
C PRO A 191 9.97 -12.24 -7.78
N HIS A 192 9.30 -11.22 -8.28
CA HIS A 192 8.55 -10.28 -7.46
C HIS A 192 7.47 -10.99 -6.65
N TRP A 193 7.31 -10.54 -5.41
CA TRP A 193 6.06 -10.74 -4.72
C TRP A 193 5.08 -9.64 -5.11
N PRO A 194 3.79 -9.94 -5.25
CA PRO A 194 2.82 -8.98 -5.79
C PRO A 194 2.81 -7.62 -5.06
N GLU A 195 3.08 -6.52 -5.77
CA GLU A 195 3.44 -5.20 -5.21
C GLU A 195 2.26 -4.48 -4.55
N THR A 196 1.06 -4.87 -4.95
CA THR A 196 -0.19 -4.51 -4.28
C THR A 196 -0.31 -5.10 -2.86
N SER A 197 0.68 -5.86 -2.36
CA SER A 197 0.74 -6.37 -0.98
C SER A 197 2.12 -6.42 -0.36
N TYR A 198 3.17 -6.36 -1.17
CA TYR A 198 4.54 -6.39 -0.68
C TYR A 198 5.30 -5.24 -1.30
N PHE A 199 6.11 -4.54 -0.52
CA PHE A 199 7.20 -3.78 -1.09
C PHE A 199 8.42 -4.69 -1.23
N ASN A 200 8.89 -4.91 -2.46
CA ASN A 200 10.04 -5.77 -2.74
C ASN A 200 11.34 -4.99 -2.51
N ILE A 201 12.23 -5.53 -1.66
CA ILE A 201 13.54 -4.97 -1.38
C ILE A 201 14.60 -6.01 -1.75
N TYR A 202 15.36 -5.75 -2.82
CA TYR A 202 16.48 -6.57 -3.24
C TYR A 202 17.76 -6.11 -2.55
N VAL A 203 18.41 -7.00 -1.80
CA VAL A 203 19.70 -6.74 -1.18
C VAL A 203 20.78 -7.44 -2.00
N VAL A 204 21.67 -6.65 -2.61
CA VAL A 204 22.72 -7.15 -3.50
C VAL A 204 24.11 -6.84 -2.96
N ILE A 205 25.10 -7.63 -3.39
CA ILE A 205 26.48 -7.47 -2.91
C ILE A 205 27.09 -6.09 -3.27
N GLY A 206 26.62 -5.44 -4.31
CA GLY A 206 27.12 -4.15 -4.78
C GLY A 206 26.60 -3.77 -6.16
N PHE A 207 27.06 -2.62 -6.63
CA PHE A 207 26.79 -2.13 -7.97
C PHE A 207 28.10 -1.85 -8.72
N ASP A 208 28.14 -2.17 -10.01
CA ASP A 208 29.23 -1.82 -10.93
C ASP A 208 30.66 -2.14 -10.41
N GLY A 209 30.85 -3.20 -9.63
CA GLY A 209 32.16 -3.58 -9.06
C GLY A 209 32.53 -2.93 -7.72
N ALA A 210 31.62 -2.14 -7.14
CA ALA A 210 31.87 -1.49 -5.86
C ALA A 210 31.19 -2.25 -4.71
N GLN A 211 31.55 -3.51 -4.40
CA GLN A 211 30.83 -4.28 -3.35
C GLN A 211 31.19 -3.87 -1.92
N GLN A 212 32.49 -3.67 -1.63
CA GLN A 212 33.00 -3.61 -0.25
C GLN A 212 32.99 -2.20 0.37
N LEU A 213 32.45 -1.20 -0.33
CA LEU A 213 32.68 0.21 -0.03
C LEU A 213 31.40 0.87 0.50
N SER A 214 31.47 1.60 1.61
CA SER A 214 30.34 2.39 2.15
C SER A 214 30.17 3.76 1.45
N TYR A 215 30.63 3.88 0.21
CA TYR A 215 30.52 5.06 -0.66
C TYR A 215 30.17 4.67 -2.09
N GLY A 216 29.80 5.66 -2.91
CA GLY A 216 29.27 5.48 -4.26
C GLY A 216 27.76 5.26 -4.26
N LEU A 217 27.26 4.50 -5.23
CA LEU A 217 25.85 4.13 -5.32
C LEU A 217 25.48 3.16 -4.19
N MET A 218 24.60 3.60 -3.29
CA MET A 218 24.18 2.80 -2.13
C MET A 218 22.85 2.07 -2.35
N GLY A 219 21.98 2.60 -3.20
CA GLY A 219 20.70 1.99 -3.54
C GLY A 219 19.88 2.87 -4.48
N TYR A 220 18.69 2.38 -4.80
CA TYR A 220 17.63 3.14 -5.45
C TYR A 220 16.27 2.59 -5.03
N ALA A 221 15.23 3.39 -5.17
CA ALA A 221 13.84 2.93 -5.20
C ALA A 221 13.06 3.66 -6.27
N MET A 222 12.01 3.01 -6.80
CA MET A 222 11.09 3.68 -7.72
C MET A 222 10.02 4.46 -6.99
N PHE A 223 9.53 5.51 -7.64
CA PHE A 223 8.39 6.29 -7.16
C PHE A 223 7.08 5.48 -7.11
N PRO A 224 6.12 5.89 -6.27
CA PRO A 224 4.88 5.16 -6.08
C PRO A 224 4.00 5.09 -7.33
N ASP A 225 4.16 5.99 -8.31
CA ASP A 225 3.41 5.95 -9.57
C ASP A 225 3.98 4.97 -10.61
N SER A 226 5.14 4.37 -10.36
CA SER A 226 5.72 3.35 -11.27
C SER A 226 4.76 2.18 -11.52
N TYR A 227 4.98 1.42 -12.59
CA TYR A 227 4.27 0.15 -12.77
C TYR A 227 4.61 -0.82 -11.64
N ASP A 228 3.68 -1.72 -11.30
CA ASP A 228 3.84 -2.68 -10.19
C ASP A 228 5.17 -3.44 -10.30
N TYR A 229 5.48 -4.02 -11.46
CA TYR A 229 6.73 -4.76 -11.70
C TYR A 229 8.03 -3.94 -11.63
N SER A 230 7.94 -2.63 -11.44
CA SER A 230 9.07 -1.73 -11.23
C SER A 230 9.07 -1.09 -9.84
N TYR A 231 8.01 -1.28 -9.03
CA TYR A 231 7.88 -0.67 -7.71
C TYR A 231 8.65 -1.48 -6.66
N GLU A 232 9.97 -1.33 -6.70
CA GLU A 232 10.91 -2.00 -5.81
C GLU A 232 11.99 -1.05 -5.29
N SER A 233 12.82 -1.58 -4.39
CA SER A 233 14.11 -1.00 -4.05
C SER A 233 15.23 -2.02 -4.26
N PHE A 234 16.37 -1.56 -4.75
CA PHE A 234 17.63 -2.31 -4.72
C PHE A 234 18.60 -1.60 -3.77
N MET A 235 19.11 -2.37 -2.82
CA MET A 235 19.96 -1.90 -1.72
C MET A 235 21.28 -2.64 -1.73
N LYS A 236 22.37 -1.89 -1.57
CA LYS A 236 23.69 -2.46 -1.37
C LYS A 236 23.80 -3.04 0.04
N VAL A 237 24.37 -4.25 0.15
CA VAL A 237 24.61 -4.96 1.41
C VAL A 237 25.34 -4.12 2.48
N ALA A 238 26.22 -3.20 2.06
CA ALA A 238 26.97 -2.32 2.96
C ALA A 238 26.07 -1.38 3.81
N THR A 239 24.85 -1.09 3.36
CA THR A 239 23.86 -0.25 4.09
C THR A 239 23.32 -0.95 5.35
N ILE A 240 23.36 -2.28 5.37
CA ILE A 240 22.80 -3.09 6.46
C ILE A 240 23.77 -3.20 7.63
N LYS A 241 25.07 -3.32 7.34
CA LYS A 241 26.13 -3.48 8.35
C LYS A 241 26.49 -2.18 9.08
N ASN A 242 26.19 -1.03 8.49
CA ASN A 242 26.40 0.27 9.14
C ASN A 242 25.17 0.66 9.97
N THR A 243 25.33 0.69 11.29
CA THR A 243 24.24 0.99 12.24
C THR A 243 23.77 2.45 12.21
N ASN A 244 24.55 3.35 11.60
CA ASN A 244 24.21 4.77 11.44
C ASN A 244 23.73 5.10 10.02
N ASP A 245 23.56 4.09 9.18
CA ASP A 245 23.18 4.29 7.78
C ASP A 245 21.72 4.72 7.63
N THR A 246 21.50 5.71 6.79
CA THR A 246 20.19 6.31 6.50
C THR A 246 19.71 5.99 5.09
N THR A 247 20.45 5.20 4.30
CA THR A 247 20.16 5.00 2.88
C THR A 247 18.80 4.32 2.69
N LEU A 248 18.45 3.29 3.47
CA LEU A 248 17.11 2.68 3.34
C LEU A 248 16.00 3.71 3.59
N THR A 249 16.13 4.55 4.61
CA THR A 249 15.17 5.62 4.92
C THR A 249 15.10 6.66 3.80
N HIS A 250 16.21 6.93 3.14
CA HIS A 250 16.27 7.81 1.96
C HIS A 250 15.54 7.19 0.76
N GLU A 251 15.88 5.94 0.40
CA GLU A 251 15.26 5.24 -0.73
C GLU A 251 13.75 5.04 -0.54
N LEU A 252 13.33 4.67 0.67
CA LEU A 252 11.91 4.58 0.98
C LEU A 252 11.21 5.95 0.90
N GLY A 253 11.93 7.06 1.15
CA GLY A 253 11.41 8.40 0.90
C GLY A 253 10.99 8.57 -0.55
N HIS A 254 11.82 8.11 -1.50
CA HIS A 254 11.45 8.04 -2.91
C HIS A 254 10.31 7.07 -3.17
N ALA A 255 10.32 5.87 -2.57
CA ALA A 255 9.22 4.91 -2.68
C ALA A 255 7.87 5.47 -2.22
N PHE A 256 7.88 6.46 -1.31
CA PHE A 256 6.69 7.17 -0.83
C PHE A 256 6.40 8.47 -1.59
N GLY A 257 7.22 8.84 -2.58
CA GLY A 257 6.99 9.97 -3.49
C GLY A 257 7.69 11.28 -3.12
N LEU A 258 8.74 11.22 -2.29
CA LEU A 258 9.58 12.38 -1.97
C LEU A 258 10.70 12.52 -2.99
N TYR A 259 10.88 13.73 -3.51
CA TYR A 259 12.04 14.08 -4.32
C TYR A 259 13.24 14.43 -3.43
N HIS A 260 14.42 14.50 -4.04
CA HIS A 260 15.57 15.12 -3.40
C HIS A 260 15.27 16.58 -3.05
N THR A 261 15.75 17.10 -1.91
CA THR A 261 15.55 18.53 -1.56
C THR A 261 16.24 19.49 -2.53
N PHE A 262 17.17 18.97 -3.33
CA PHE A 262 17.88 19.68 -4.40
C PHE A 262 17.33 19.35 -5.81
N GLN A 263 16.10 18.81 -5.89
CA GLN A 263 15.50 18.41 -7.15
C GLN A 263 15.58 19.50 -8.21
N GLY A 264 16.02 19.12 -9.42
CA GLY A 264 16.22 20.03 -10.55
C GLY A 264 17.65 20.53 -10.72
N VAL A 265 18.57 20.18 -9.80
CA VAL A 265 20.02 20.35 -10.01
C VAL A 265 20.74 19.01 -9.89
N ASN A 266 21.90 18.87 -10.55
CA ASN A 266 22.73 17.68 -10.43
C ASN A 266 23.29 17.57 -9.01
N TYR A 267 23.31 16.36 -8.43
CA TYR A 267 23.84 16.12 -7.09
C TYR A 267 25.33 16.51 -6.93
N THR A 268 26.12 16.53 -8.00
CA THR A 268 27.51 17.01 -7.93
C THR A 268 27.61 18.54 -7.93
N SER A 269 26.51 19.25 -8.16
CA SER A 269 26.48 20.72 -8.10
C SER A 269 26.19 21.20 -6.68
N GLN A 270 27.27 21.43 -5.94
CA GLN A 270 27.24 21.82 -4.52
C GLN A 270 27.02 23.33 -4.31
N THR A 271 26.89 24.11 -5.38
CA THR A 271 26.76 25.59 -5.32
C THR A 271 25.54 26.13 -6.05
N THR A 272 24.86 25.32 -6.85
CA THR A 272 23.65 25.74 -7.57
C THR A 272 22.42 25.44 -6.74
N CYS A 273 21.53 26.43 -6.66
CA CYS A 273 20.22 26.28 -6.03
C CYS A 273 19.18 25.93 -7.09
N PRO A 274 18.26 24.99 -6.79
CA PRO A 274 17.17 24.67 -7.71
C PRO A 274 16.22 25.86 -7.89
N VAL A 275 15.56 25.93 -9.04
CA VAL A 275 14.45 26.88 -9.26
C VAL A 275 13.35 26.57 -8.25
N ASN A 276 12.84 27.60 -7.59
CA ASN A 276 11.78 27.46 -6.60
C ASN A 276 10.87 28.71 -6.55
N ASN A 277 10.31 29.10 -7.72
CA ASN A 277 9.39 30.25 -7.80
C ASN A 277 8.03 29.90 -7.19
N ASN A 278 7.62 28.63 -7.31
CA ASN A 278 6.46 28.06 -6.63
C ASN A 278 6.80 26.70 -6.04
N CYS A 279 6.95 26.63 -4.72
CA CYS A 279 7.28 25.42 -3.99
C CYS A 279 6.27 24.26 -4.10
N ALA A 280 5.07 24.50 -4.65
CA ALA A 280 4.11 23.44 -4.92
C ALA A 280 4.38 22.70 -6.24
N THR A 281 5.15 23.30 -7.17
CA THR A 281 5.38 22.77 -8.53
C THR A 281 6.86 22.64 -8.88
N ASP A 282 7.68 23.53 -8.33
CA ASP A 282 9.13 23.59 -8.50
C ASP A 282 9.86 22.82 -7.39
N GLY A 283 11.16 22.62 -7.56
CA GLY A 283 12.01 21.93 -6.59
C GLY A 283 11.50 20.53 -6.25
N ASP A 284 11.49 20.22 -4.95
CA ASP A 284 11.02 18.93 -4.42
C ASP A 284 9.50 18.86 -4.25
N ARG A 285 8.80 19.95 -4.57
CA ARG A 285 7.35 20.13 -4.45
C ARG A 285 6.83 20.09 -3.01
N VAL A 286 7.66 20.51 -2.06
CA VAL A 286 7.32 20.60 -0.64
C VAL A 286 7.61 21.99 -0.08
N CYS A 287 6.56 22.74 0.22
CA CYS A 287 6.66 24.15 0.62
C CYS A 287 7.30 24.45 1.98
N ASP A 288 7.41 23.48 2.88
CA ASP A 288 8.11 23.64 4.16
C ASP A 288 9.54 23.07 4.12
N THR A 289 10.02 22.68 2.93
CA THR A 289 11.41 22.37 2.67
C THR A 289 12.01 23.55 1.90
N SER A 290 12.98 24.24 2.48
CA SER A 290 13.65 25.34 1.78
C SER A 290 14.41 24.82 0.56
N PRO A 291 14.49 25.61 -0.55
CA PRO A 291 15.28 25.20 -1.70
C PRO A 291 16.72 24.98 -1.26
N SER A 292 17.29 23.81 -1.57
CA SER A 292 18.62 23.44 -1.10
C SER A 292 19.50 23.01 -2.24
N ARG A 293 20.78 23.39 -2.21
CA ARG A 293 21.82 22.77 -3.05
C ARG A 293 22.10 21.34 -2.57
N SER A 294 22.76 20.55 -3.42
CA SER A 294 23.22 19.24 -2.96
C SER A 294 24.33 19.39 -1.91
N MET A 295 24.21 18.65 -0.81
CA MET A 295 25.21 18.59 0.26
C MET A 295 26.22 17.44 0.06
N TYR A 296 26.22 16.83 -1.13
CA TYR A 296 27.10 15.72 -1.46
C TYR A 296 28.58 16.11 -1.28
N GLY A 297 29.29 15.42 -0.38
CA GLY A 297 30.74 15.63 -0.18
C GLY A 297 31.13 17.02 0.32
N VAL A 298 30.22 17.75 0.98
CA VAL A 298 30.55 19.05 1.59
C VAL A 298 30.31 19.06 3.10
N ALA A 299 31.02 19.95 3.79
CA ALA A 299 30.79 20.20 5.21
C ALA A 299 29.39 20.79 5.44
N ILE A 300 28.66 20.22 6.40
CA ILE A 300 27.26 20.58 6.66
C ILE A 300 27.18 21.85 7.51
N PRO A 301 26.56 22.94 7.00
CA PRO A 301 26.44 24.19 7.75
C PRO A 301 25.52 24.05 8.97
N ASN A 302 25.78 24.82 10.03
CA ASN A 302 24.89 24.91 11.18
C ASN A 302 23.75 25.92 10.91
N ASN A 303 22.76 25.97 11.81
CA ASN A 303 21.57 26.83 11.68
C ASN A 303 21.84 28.33 11.87
N THR A 304 23.09 28.74 12.12
CA THR A 304 23.49 30.16 12.19
C THR A 304 24.15 30.64 10.90
N ALA A 305 24.54 29.71 10.02
CA ALA A 305 25.07 30.04 8.71
C ALA A 305 23.95 30.50 7.78
N THR A 306 24.26 31.43 6.88
CA THR A 306 23.36 31.86 5.81
C THR A 306 23.32 30.80 4.71
N ASP A 307 22.11 30.38 4.37
CA ASP A 307 21.83 29.54 3.22
C ASP A 307 21.89 30.37 1.93
N PRO A 308 22.79 30.05 0.99
CA PRO A 308 22.93 30.79 -0.27
C PRO A 308 21.69 30.71 -1.17
N CYS A 309 20.79 29.73 -0.95
CA CYS A 309 19.60 29.56 -1.77
C CYS A 309 18.42 30.46 -1.33
N THR A 310 18.37 30.83 -0.06
CA THR A 310 17.28 31.63 0.51
C THR A 310 17.73 33.01 1.00
N GLY A 311 19.03 33.20 1.23
CA GLY A 311 19.58 34.39 1.89
C GLY A 311 19.20 34.50 3.38
N GLN A 312 18.56 33.47 3.94
CA GLN A 312 18.21 33.36 5.35
C GLN A 312 19.15 32.37 6.05
N ASN A 313 19.07 32.26 7.37
CA ASN A 313 19.79 31.20 8.07
C ASN A 313 19.21 29.83 7.73
N TYR A 314 20.07 28.80 7.71
CA TYR A 314 19.62 27.43 7.49
C TYR A 314 18.53 27.01 8.48
N ASP A 315 17.46 26.44 7.94
CA ASP A 315 16.23 26.09 8.64
C ASP A 315 16.11 24.59 8.95
N GLY A 316 17.21 23.84 8.85
CA GLY A 316 17.25 22.40 9.05
C GLY A 316 17.15 21.57 7.78
N THR A 317 16.91 22.17 6.60
CA THR A 317 16.90 21.45 5.32
C THR A 317 18.23 20.75 5.02
N GLN A 318 19.36 21.28 5.50
CA GLN A 318 20.68 20.66 5.35
C GLN A 318 20.86 19.35 6.15
N TYR A 319 19.93 19.04 7.05
CA TYR A 319 19.83 17.76 7.76
C TYR A 319 18.71 16.86 7.21
N ASN A 320 18.05 17.26 6.12
CA ASN A 320 16.94 16.49 5.58
C ASN A 320 17.41 15.12 5.08
N VAL A 321 16.63 14.07 5.33
CA VAL A 321 16.92 12.71 4.85
C VAL A 321 17.00 12.67 3.32
N MET A 322 16.24 13.52 2.61
CA MET A 322 16.21 13.58 1.14
C MET A 322 17.33 14.45 0.52
N ASN A 323 18.38 14.79 1.27
CA ASN A 323 19.59 15.42 0.73
C ASN A 323 20.79 14.44 0.86
N TYR A 324 21.84 14.60 0.05
CA TYR A 324 23.07 13.81 0.16
C TYR A 324 24.01 14.40 1.21
N THR A 325 23.54 14.51 2.43
CA THR A 325 24.30 15.03 3.57
C THR A 325 24.85 13.86 4.41
N ASN A 326 26.03 14.02 5.00
CA ASN A 326 26.55 13.05 5.98
C ASN A 326 25.87 13.19 7.37
N SER A 327 24.80 13.99 7.46
CA SER A 327 24.10 14.32 8.69
C SER A 327 22.58 14.33 8.52
N ASN A 328 22.03 13.35 7.78
CA ASN A 328 20.59 13.13 7.62
C ASN A 328 19.93 12.82 8.98
N ARG A 329 18.96 13.64 9.40
CA ARG A 329 18.38 13.59 10.76
C ARG A 329 16.88 13.90 10.83
N LYS A 330 16.23 14.31 9.73
CA LYS A 330 14.80 14.66 9.76
C LYS A 330 14.10 14.60 8.41
N PHE A 331 12.78 14.50 8.49
CA PHE A 331 11.82 14.92 7.45
C PHE A 331 11.08 16.19 7.89
N THR A 332 10.32 16.79 6.98
CA THR A 332 9.41 17.92 7.26
C THR A 332 7.94 17.48 7.30
N ASP A 333 7.05 18.35 7.76
CA ASP A 333 5.62 18.07 7.84
C ASP A 333 5.01 17.97 6.43
N GLY A 334 5.45 18.83 5.51
CA GLY A 334 5.06 18.78 4.11
C GLY A 334 5.54 17.51 3.40
N GLN A 335 6.71 16.98 3.78
CA GLN A 335 7.17 15.66 3.30
C GLN A 335 6.26 14.53 3.83
N ARG A 336 5.87 14.55 5.11
CA ARG A 336 4.86 13.60 5.65
C ARG A 336 3.59 13.66 4.81
N ASP A 337 3.03 14.85 4.65
CA ASP A 337 1.72 15.02 4.00
C ASP A 337 1.77 14.57 2.54
N ARG A 338 2.82 14.95 1.81
CA ARG A 338 3.07 14.51 0.43
C ARG A 338 3.17 12.99 0.33
N ALA A 339 3.95 12.36 1.21
CA ALA A 339 4.14 10.92 1.22
C ALA A 339 2.81 10.16 1.46
N ILE A 340 2.00 10.63 2.40
CA ILE A 340 0.67 10.06 2.67
C ILE A 340 -0.25 10.22 1.45
N MET A 341 -0.32 11.41 0.86
CA MET A 341 -1.19 11.66 -0.28
C MET A 341 -0.84 10.80 -1.50
N LEU A 342 0.45 10.67 -1.82
CA LEU A 342 0.90 9.86 -2.97
C LEU A 342 0.73 8.36 -2.73
N MET A 343 1.04 7.87 -1.53
CA MET A 343 0.80 6.46 -1.20
C MET A 343 -0.69 6.11 -1.16
N MET A 344 -1.56 7.03 -0.72
CA MET A 344 -3.01 6.81 -0.77
C MET A 344 -3.57 6.85 -2.19
N GLU A 345 -2.95 7.62 -3.09
CA GLU A 345 -3.33 7.67 -4.49
C GLU A 345 -2.93 6.40 -5.23
N TYR A 346 -1.67 5.99 -5.10
CA TYR A 346 -1.09 4.94 -5.96
C TYR A 346 -0.97 3.57 -5.28
N ARG A 347 -0.77 3.52 -3.96
CA ARG A 347 -0.35 2.31 -3.22
C ARG A 347 -1.26 1.96 -2.04
N LYS A 348 -2.52 2.41 -2.06
CA LYS A 348 -3.47 2.15 -0.97
C LYS A 348 -3.69 0.67 -0.69
N SER A 349 -3.61 -0.20 -1.69
CA SER A 349 -3.71 -1.66 -1.54
C SER A 349 -2.59 -2.21 -0.65
N LEU A 350 -1.36 -1.76 -0.89
CA LEU A 350 -0.18 -2.12 -0.09
C LEU A 350 -0.36 -1.71 1.38
N LEU A 351 -0.88 -0.50 1.65
CA LEU A 351 -1.15 -0.01 3.00
C LEU A 351 -2.25 -0.77 3.77
N ASN A 352 -3.09 -1.53 3.05
CA ASN A 352 -4.16 -2.34 3.64
C ASN A 352 -3.87 -3.83 3.58
N SER A 353 -2.65 -4.22 3.15
CA SER A 353 -2.29 -5.63 3.05
C SER A 353 -2.17 -6.26 4.43
N THR A 354 -2.67 -7.50 4.53
CA THR A 354 -2.57 -8.32 5.74
C THR A 354 -1.35 -9.21 5.74
N ALA A 355 -0.45 -9.10 4.75
CA ALA A 355 0.71 -9.97 4.64
C ALA A 355 1.72 -9.84 5.80
N GLY A 356 1.79 -8.69 6.46
CA GLY A 356 2.59 -8.48 7.67
C GLY A 356 1.93 -8.96 8.97
N LYS A 357 0.66 -9.40 8.90
CA LYS A 357 -0.08 -9.89 10.07
C LYS A 357 0.28 -11.34 10.35
N ASP A 358 0.37 -11.67 11.64
CA ASP A 358 0.73 -13.01 12.09
C ASP A 358 -0.19 -14.08 11.48
N PRO A 359 0.34 -15.22 10.97
CA PRO A 359 -0.46 -16.31 10.43
C PRO A 359 -1.49 -16.87 11.42
N SER A 360 -1.18 -16.85 12.72
CA SER A 360 -2.08 -17.30 13.79
C SER A 360 -3.28 -16.38 14.02
N VAL A 361 -3.21 -15.12 13.57
CA VAL A 361 -4.37 -14.24 13.55
C VAL A 361 -5.34 -14.81 12.53
N VAL A 362 -6.48 -15.28 13.01
CA VAL A 362 -7.59 -15.69 12.15
C VAL A 362 -8.07 -14.44 11.42
N ILE A 363 -7.69 -14.33 10.15
CA ILE A 363 -8.26 -13.33 9.26
C ILE A 363 -9.65 -13.84 8.91
N PRO A 364 -10.72 -13.09 9.20
CA PRO A 364 -12.07 -13.48 8.79
C PRO A 364 -12.07 -13.75 7.28
N SER A 365 -12.34 -15.00 6.90
CA SER A 365 -12.26 -15.58 5.55
C SER A 365 -10.87 -16.00 5.05
N THR A 366 -10.56 -17.28 5.21
CA THR A 366 -10.04 -18.01 4.06
C THR A 366 -11.16 -17.98 3.03
N VAL A 367 -11.08 -17.05 2.07
CA VAL A 367 -11.96 -17.08 0.92
C VAL A 367 -11.67 -18.39 0.21
N SER A 368 -12.65 -19.27 0.21
CA SER A 368 -12.63 -20.49 -0.57
C SER A 368 -13.65 -20.32 -1.66
N VAL A 369 -13.19 -20.28 -2.90
CA VAL A 369 -14.03 -20.30 -4.08
C VAL A 369 -13.82 -21.62 -4.81
N VAL A 370 -14.82 -22.09 -5.54
CA VAL A 370 -14.63 -23.21 -6.47
C VAL A 370 -13.64 -22.77 -7.57
N ALA A 371 -12.75 -23.69 -7.95
CA ALA A 371 -11.79 -23.44 -9.01
C ALA A 371 -12.52 -23.33 -10.36
N ALA A 372 -12.14 -22.36 -11.18
CA ALA A 372 -12.66 -22.29 -12.54
C ALA A 372 -12.25 -23.54 -13.32
N GLN A 373 -13.18 -24.15 -14.04
CA GLN A 373 -12.91 -25.33 -14.87
C GLN A 373 -12.07 -25.01 -16.11
N CYS A 374 -11.91 -23.72 -16.44
CA CYS A 374 -11.11 -23.24 -17.55
C CYS A 374 -10.40 -21.94 -17.17
N ASN A 375 -9.18 -21.76 -17.71
CA ASN A 375 -8.43 -20.50 -17.68
C ASN A 375 -7.96 -20.21 -19.11
N PRO A 376 -7.79 -18.94 -19.50
CA PRO A 376 -7.22 -18.61 -20.80
C PRO A 376 -5.82 -19.24 -20.93
N ALA A 377 -5.50 -19.78 -22.10
CA ALA A 377 -4.21 -20.43 -22.35
C ALA A 377 -3.05 -19.43 -22.57
N GLY A 378 -3.37 -18.14 -22.66
CA GLY A 378 -2.42 -17.06 -22.97
C GLY A 378 -3.11 -15.89 -23.67
N THR A 379 -2.30 -15.09 -24.35
CA THR A 379 -2.72 -14.09 -25.33
C THR A 379 -2.32 -14.53 -26.74
N ALA A 380 -3.11 -14.20 -27.77
CA ALA A 380 -2.81 -14.54 -29.16
C ALA A 380 -1.62 -13.73 -29.71
N HIS A 381 -1.36 -12.57 -29.12
CA HIS A 381 -0.27 -11.67 -29.51
C HIS A 381 0.65 -11.39 -28.32
N PRO A 382 1.51 -12.34 -27.92
CA PRO A 382 2.38 -12.16 -26.75
C PRO A 382 3.60 -11.26 -27.02
N THR A 383 4.06 -11.18 -28.27
CA THR A 383 5.27 -10.44 -28.66
C THR A 383 4.95 -8.98 -28.95
N ASN A 384 5.73 -8.05 -28.37
CA ASN A 384 5.57 -6.60 -28.54
C ASN A 384 4.15 -6.11 -28.19
N ASN A 385 3.54 -6.73 -27.19
CA ASN A 385 2.24 -6.35 -26.65
C ASN A 385 2.45 -5.71 -25.27
N ASN A 386 3.13 -4.57 -25.28
CA ASN A 386 3.48 -3.78 -24.10
C ASN A 386 2.54 -2.59 -23.94
N PHE A 387 1.24 -2.86 -24.11
CA PHE A 387 0.20 -1.84 -24.20
C PHE A 387 -0.69 -1.76 -22.96
N ALA A 388 -0.37 -2.50 -21.89
CA ALA A 388 -1.12 -2.49 -20.64
C ALA A 388 -2.64 -2.76 -20.86
N ILE A 389 -2.98 -3.70 -21.75
CA ILE A 389 -4.38 -3.97 -22.10
C ILE A 389 -4.97 -4.93 -21.08
N GLY A 390 -6.02 -4.50 -20.40
CA GLY A 390 -6.67 -5.30 -19.39
C GLY A 390 -7.50 -4.43 -18.45
N PRO A 391 -8.12 -5.04 -17.43
CA PRO A 391 -8.59 -4.26 -16.29
C PRO A 391 -7.39 -3.45 -15.75
N TYR A 392 -7.61 -2.16 -15.50
CA TYR A 392 -6.64 -1.27 -14.84
C TYR A 392 -7.08 -0.97 -13.41
N ARG A 393 -8.39 -0.84 -13.18
CA ARG A 393 -8.95 -0.70 -11.84
C ARG A 393 -10.33 -1.34 -11.74
N VAL A 394 -10.54 -2.16 -10.72
CA VAL A 394 -11.83 -2.81 -10.44
C VAL A 394 -12.35 -2.32 -9.10
N ASN A 395 -13.55 -1.76 -9.09
CA ASN A 395 -14.22 -1.24 -7.90
C ASN A 395 -15.60 -1.88 -7.78
N PHE A 396 -15.79 -2.77 -6.79
CA PHE A 396 -17.05 -3.48 -6.57
C PHE A 396 -17.30 -3.68 -5.08
N ALA A 397 -18.22 -2.91 -4.50
CA ALA A 397 -18.39 -2.79 -3.06
C ALA A 397 -17.05 -2.56 -2.33
N SER A 398 -16.50 -3.56 -1.63
CA SER A 398 -15.19 -3.47 -0.95
C SER A 398 -13.99 -3.83 -1.84
N ILE A 399 -14.20 -4.46 -3.00
CA ILE A 399 -13.12 -4.67 -3.97
C ILE A 399 -12.66 -3.31 -4.48
N ASN A 400 -11.35 -3.09 -4.40
CA ASN A 400 -10.66 -1.91 -4.94
C ASN A 400 -9.26 -2.33 -5.38
N SER A 401 -9.21 -2.94 -6.57
CA SER A 401 -8.00 -3.46 -7.20
C SER A 401 -7.48 -2.48 -8.24
N THR A 402 -6.16 -2.31 -8.30
CA THR A 402 -5.45 -1.62 -9.39
C THR A 402 -4.42 -2.59 -9.95
N THR A 403 -4.36 -2.72 -11.27
CA THR A 403 -3.51 -3.67 -12.00
C THR A 403 -3.03 -3.01 -13.30
N ASN A 404 -2.03 -3.60 -13.94
CA ASN A 404 -1.41 -3.02 -15.14
C ASN A 404 -2.04 -3.50 -16.46
N GLY A 405 -2.97 -4.46 -16.43
CA GLY A 405 -3.33 -5.21 -17.64
C GLY A 405 -2.18 -6.11 -18.12
N TYR A 406 -2.30 -6.65 -19.33
CA TYR A 406 -1.24 -7.41 -19.97
C TYR A 406 -0.18 -6.47 -20.56
N ASP A 407 1.08 -6.70 -20.22
CA ASP A 407 2.22 -5.95 -20.72
C ASP A 407 3.40 -6.90 -20.97
N SER A 408 3.84 -7.05 -22.21
CA SER A 408 4.97 -7.91 -22.58
C SER A 408 6.33 -7.39 -22.12
N ASP A 409 6.40 -6.15 -21.63
CA ASP A 409 7.61 -5.63 -21.00
C ASP A 409 7.78 -6.15 -19.56
N GLU A 410 6.72 -6.72 -18.97
CA GLU A 410 6.81 -7.43 -17.70
C GLU A 410 7.75 -8.63 -17.83
N VAL A 411 8.54 -8.88 -16.79
CA VAL A 411 9.43 -10.05 -16.69
C VAL A 411 8.66 -11.36 -16.88
N ALA A 412 7.46 -11.43 -16.30
CA ALA A 412 6.53 -12.55 -16.42
C ALA A 412 5.13 -11.99 -16.74
N PRO A 413 4.83 -11.71 -18.02
CA PRO A 413 3.59 -11.05 -18.42
C PRO A 413 2.35 -11.82 -17.95
N ILE A 414 1.49 -11.13 -17.21
CA ILE A 414 0.30 -11.73 -16.62
C ILE A 414 -0.88 -11.58 -17.58
N TYR A 415 -1.25 -12.63 -18.30
CA TYR A 415 -2.49 -12.65 -19.10
C TYR A 415 -3.70 -13.12 -18.28
N TYR A 416 -3.45 -13.82 -17.17
CA TYR A 416 -4.46 -14.29 -16.25
C TYR A 416 -3.99 -14.19 -14.81
N ALA A 417 -4.78 -13.53 -13.98
CA ALA A 417 -4.52 -13.39 -12.55
C ALA A 417 -5.69 -13.99 -11.73
N ASP A 418 -5.42 -15.01 -10.93
CA ASP A 418 -6.39 -15.51 -9.96
C ASP A 418 -6.20 -14.85 -8.60
N TYR A 419 -6.93 -13.76 -8.35
CA TYR A 419 -6.89 -13.06 -7.07
C TYR A 419 -7.80 -13.67 -6.00
N SER A 420 -8.69 -14.58 -6.39
CA SER A 420 -9.64 -15.23 -5.49
C SER A 420 -8.95 -16.17 -4.48
N THR A 421 -7.71 -16.59 -4.74
CA THR A 421 -6.91 -17.45 -3.86
C THR A 421 -5.98 -16.66 -2.92
N ALA A 422 -5.77 -15.36 -3.16
CA ALA A 422 -4.81 -14.51 -2.44
C ALA A 422 -5.43 -13.66 -1.31
N THR A 423 -6.66 -13.96 -0.88
CA THR A 423 -7.41 -13.07 0.02
C THR A 423 -6.88 -13.00 1.44
N CYS A 424 -6.07 -13.99 1.86
CA CYS A 424 -5.40 -14.03 3.15
C CYS A 424 -4.42 -12.86 3.34
N ILE A 425 -3.93 -12.28 2.24
CA ILE A 425 -3.02 -11.14 2.22
C ILE A 425 -3.69 -9.88 1.67
N ARG A 426 -4.89 -10.00 1.08
CA ARG A 426 -5.57 -8.95 0.30
C ARG A 426 -7.08 -8.89 0.53
N PRO A 427 -7.54 -8.03 1.45
CA PRO A 427 -8.95 -7.68 1.59
C PRO A 427 -9.57 -6.99 0.37
N ALA A 428 -8.74 -6.42 -0.52
CA ALA A 428 -9.19 -5.69 -1.70
C ALA A 428 -9.69 -6.58 -2.85
N TYR A 429 -9.59 -7.92 -2.73
CA TYR A 429 -9.93 -8.87 -3.79
C TYR A 429 -11.17 -9.71 -3.52
N TYR A 430 -11.82 -9.45 -2.39
CA TYR A 430 -13.12 -10.03 -2.11
C TYR A 430 -14.11 -8.99 -1.64
N THR A 431 -15.39 -9.29 -1.82
CA THR A 431 -16.46 -8.45 -1.31
C THR A 431 -17.69 -9.20 -0.89
N ASP A 432 -18.50 -8.53 -0.07
CA ASP A 432 -19.81 -8.97 0.36
C ASP A 432 -20.85 -8.03 -0.28
N ILE A 433 -21.85 -8.60 -0.95
CA ILE A 433 -22.97 -7.85 -1.56
C ILE A 433 -24.29 -8.46 -1.11
N ASN A 434 -25.37 -7.67 -1.03
CA ASN A 434 -26.68 -8.24 -0.65
C ASN A 434 -27.39 -8.86 -1.86
N SER A 435 -28.12 -9.95 -1.63
CA SER A 435 -28.83 -10.67 -2.69
C SER A 435 -29.99 -9.90 -3.36
N ASN A 436 -30.44 -8.78 -2.78
CA ASN A 436 -31.60 -8.01 -3.26
C ASN A 436 -31.28 -6.54 -3.58
N SER A 437 -30.00 -6.16 -3.55
CA SER A 437 -29.59 -4.77 -3.82
C SER A 437 -28.63 -4.71 -5.01
N SER A 438 -28.93 -3.82 -5.94
CA SER A 438 -28.01 -3.47 -7.02
C SER A 438 -26.74 -2.86 -6.43
N THR A 439 -25.59 -3.44 -6.75
CA THR A 439 -24.27 -2.92 -6.35
C THR A 439 -23.52 -2.42 -7.58
N PRO A 440 -23.00 -1.17 -7.60
CA PRO A 440 -22.25 -0.67 -8.74
C PRO A 440 -20.88 -1.35 -8.84
N LEU A 441 -20.64 -1.99 -9.98
CA LEU A 441 -19.33 -2.46 -10.44
C LEU A 441 -18.75 -1.40 -11.38
N LYS A 442 -17.52 -0.97 -11.12
CA LYS A 442 -16.75 -0.09 -11.99
C LYS A 442 -15.50 -0.82 -12.47
N VAL A 443 -15.33 -0.90 -13.79
CA VAL A 443 -14.13 -1.44 -14.44
C VAL A 443 -13.50 -0.32 -15.25
N THR A 444 -12.33 0.13 -14.80
CA THR A 444 -11.49 1.09 -15.51
C THR A 444 -10.46 0.36 -16.33
N TYR A 445 -10.23 0.80 -17.56
CA TYR A 445 -9.17 0.31 -18.43
C TYR A 445 -8.61 1.44 -19.28
N MET A 446 -7.48 1.19 -19.91
CA MET A 446 -6.77 2.18 -20.70
C MET A 446 -6.57 1.72 -22.14
N ASN A 447 -6.51 2.69 -23.06
CA ASN A 447 -6.01 2.44 -24.40
C ASN A 447 -4.50 2.74 -24.48
N GLY A 448 -3.65 1.80 -24.06
CA GLY A 448 -2.22 1.87 -24.36
C GLY A 448 -1.87 1.40 -25.79
N PHE A 449 -2.86 1.00 -26.58
CA PHE A 449 -2.67 0.34 -27.88
C PHE A 449 -3.19 1.21 -29.02
N SER A 450 -2.30 2.03 -29.61
CA SER A 450 -2.68 3.01 -30.64
C SER A 450 -3.46 2.45 -31.84
N GLN A 451 -3.31 1.15 -32.12
CA GLN A 451 -3.95 0.43 -33.21
C GLN A 451 -5.37 -0.01 -32.87
N ALA A 452 -5.74 -0.12 -31.59
CA ALA A 452 -7.09 -0.40 -31.16
C ALA A 452 -7.83 0.91 -30.89
N ASP A 453 -9.02 1.03 -31.48
CA ASP A 453 -9.93 2.15 -31.20
C ASP A 453 -11.09 1.72 -30.30
N LYS A 454 -11.33 0.41 -30.11
CA LYS A 454 -12.40 -0.11 -29.27
C LYS A 454 -11.94 -1.25 -28.39
N PHE A 455 -12.59 -1.40 -27.25
CA PHE A 455 -12.31 -2.42 -26.24
C PHE A 455 -13.57 -3.17 -25.85
N ARG A 456 -13.40 -4.45 -25.51
CA ARG A 456 -14.45 -5.31 -24.97
C ARG A 456 -14.20 -5.53 -23.50
N THR A 457 -15.22 -5.32 -22.68
CA THR A 457 -15.23 -5.64 -21.25
C THR A 457 -16.33 -6.67 -20.99
N LYS A 458 -15.95 -7.83 -20.44
CA LYS A 458 -16.90 -8.86 -20.03
C LYS A 458 -16.67 -9.25 -18.58
N VAL A 459 -17.77 -9.48 -17.86
CA VAL A 459 -17.74 -9.90 -16.46
C VAL A 459 -18.71 -11.03 -16.24
N TRP A 460 -18.23 -12.08 -15.57
CA TRP A 460 -19.02 -13.24 -15.15
C TRP A 460 -19.01 -13.37 -13.63
N ILE A 461 -20.11 -13.85 -13.05
CA ILE A 461 -20.16 -14.30 -11.65
C ILE A 461 -20.76 -15.69 -11.64
N ASP A 462 -19.98 -16.66 -11.18
CA ASP A 462 -20.37 -18.07 -10.99
C ASP A 462 -21.40 -18.16 -9.85
N TYR A 463 -22.66 -17.87 -10.18
CA TYR A 463 -23.76 -17.73 -9.24
C TYR A 463 -24.20 -19.07 -8.66
N ASP A 464 -24.04 -20.16 -9.40
CA ASP A 464 -24.37 -21.51 -8.92
C ASP A 464 -23.20 -22.26 -8.28
N ASN A 465 -22.00 -21.66 -8.28
CA ASN A 465 -20.76 -22.17 -7.69
C ASN A 465 -20.31 -23.49 -8.32
N SER A 466 -20.54 -23.67 -9.62
CA SER A 466 -20.22 -24.88 -10.39
C SER A 466 -18.76 -24.91 -10.87
N GLY A 467 -18.08 -23.77 -10.88
CA GLY A 467 -16.77 -23.57 -11.51
C GLY A 467 -16.83 -23.36 -13.02
N THR A 468 -18.01 -23.47 -13.64
CA THR A 468 -18.26 -23.04 -15.02
C THR A 468 -18.78 -21.61 -15.03
N PHE A 469 -18.66 -20.94 -16.19
CA PHE A 469 -19.22 -19.61 -16.39
C PHE A 469 -20.29 -19.69 -17.50
N GLU A 470 -21.55 -19.94 -17.12
CA GLU A 470 -22.63 -20.08 -18.08
C GLU A 470 -23.01 -18.74 -18.72
N THR A 471 -23.78 -18.78 -19.81
CA THR A 471 -24.26 -17.56 -20.47
C THR A 471 -25.17 -16.73 -19.56
N SER A 472 -25.92 -17.36 -18.64
CA SER A 472 -26.73 -16.68 -17.62
C SER A 472 -25.92 -15.91 -16.59
N GLU A 473 -24.63 -16.17 -16.51
CA GLU A 473 -23.72 -15.60 -15.52
C GLU A 473 -22.90 -14.44 -16.05
N LEU A 474 -23.01 -14.15 -17.35
CA LEU A 474 -22.41 -12.97 -17.98
C LEU A 474 -23.19 -11.71 -17.55
N VAL A 475 -22.70 -11.06 -16.50
CA VAL A 475 -23.34 -9.87 -15.89
C VAL A 475 -22.94 -8.55 -16.56
N VAL A 476 -21.82 -8.53 -17.29
CA VAL A 476 -21.41 -7.40 -18.13
C VAL A 476 -20.96 -7.92 -19.48
N ASN A 477 -21.49 -7.37 -20.56
CA ASN A 477 -21.04 -7.60 -21.94
C ASN A 477 -21.02 -6.28 -22.69
N ASN A 478 -19.90 -5.57 -22.64
CA ASN A 478 -19.76 -4.24 -23.21
C ASN A 478 -18.68 -4.22 -24.30
N THR A 479 -18.97 -3.57 -25.42
CA THR A 479 -17.95 -3.09 -26.36
C THR A 479 -18.04 -1.57 -26.37
N SER A 480 -16.91 -0.88 -26.25
CA SER A 480 -16.88 0.58 -26.22
C SER A 480 -17.54 1.15 -27.48
N ALA A 481 -18.59 1.96 -27.29
CA ALA A 481 -19.37 2.51 -28.40
C ALA A 481 -18.56 3.55 -29.19
N THR A 482 -17.82 4.39 -28.48
CA THR A 482 -16.95 5.43 -29.02
C THR A 482 -15.53 4.92 -29.19
N ALA A 483 -14.85 5.42 -30.23
CA ALA A 483 -13.42 5.23 -30.39
C ALA A 483 -12.66 5.85 -29.21
N MET A 484 -11.70 5.13 -28.65
CA MET A 484 -10.83 5.59 -27.58
C MET A 484 -9.51 6.06 -28.18
N ALA A 485 -9.13 7.31 -27.93
CA ALA A 485 -7.81 7.80 -28.31
C ALA A 485 -6.70 7.04 -27.55
N SER A 486 -5.52 6.93 -28.14
CA SER A 486 -4.34 6.41 -27.46
C SER A 486 -4.07 7.21 -26.17
N GLY A 487 -3.75 6.52 -25.09
CA GLY A 487 -3.56 7.08 -23.75
C GLY A 487 -4.85 7.39 -22.98
N ALA A 488 -6.03 7.24 -23.59
CA ALA A 488 -7.30 7.51 -22.91
C ALA A 488 -7.60 6.47 -21.81
N VAL A 489 -8.21 6.94 -20.73
CA VAL A 489 -8.69 6.12 -19.60
C VAL A 489 -10.22 6.14 -19.62
N VAL A 490 -10.86 4.97 -19.58
CA VAL A 490 -12.33 4.84 -19.53
C VAL A 490 -12.73 4.04 -18.29
N THR A 491 -13.81 4.47 -17.62
CA THR A 491 -14.42 3.71 -16.53
C THR A 491 -15.84 3.30 -16.92
N LEU A 492 -16.03 2.01 -17.15
CA LEU A 492 -17.34 1.40 -17.34
C LEU A 492 -18.01 1.23 -15.98
N THR A 493 -19.27 1.64 -15.84
CA THR A 493 -20.07 1.43 -14.62
C THR A 493 -21.31 0.60 -14.93
N ASN A 494 -21.46 -0.53 -14.27
CA ASN A 494 -22.60 -1.43 -14.38
C ASN A 494 -23.21 -1.69 -12.99
N SER A 495 -24.52 -1.79 -12.94
CA SER A 495 -25.27 -2.12 -11.72
C SER A 495 -25.53 -3.62 -11.67
N ILE A 496 -24.91 -4.33 -10.72
CA ILE A 496 -25.00 -5.79 -10.60
C ILE A 496 -26.02 -6.16 -9.53
N THR A 497 -27.05 -6.90 -9.91
CA THR A 497 -28.06 -7.45 -8.99
C THR A 497 -27.99 -8.98 -9.06
N PRO A 498 -27.63 -9.68 -7.98
CA PRO A 498 -27.60 -11.13 -7.97
C PRO A 498 -28.98 -11.75 -8.30
N PRO A 499 -29.04 -12.84 -9.10
CA PRO A 499 -30.29 -13.55 -9.33
C PRO A 499 -30.74 -14.27 -8.05
N ALA A 500 -32.04 -14.52 -7.94
CA ALA A 500 -32.62 -15.21 -6.77
C ALA A 500 -32.07 -16.65 -6.59
N SER A 501 -31.58 -17.26 -7.67
CA SER A 501 -30.95 -18.60 -7.68
C SER A 501 -29.50 -18.61 -7.20
N ALA A 502 -28.87 -17.44 -7.00
CA ALA A 502 -27.47 -17.39 -6.61
C ALA A 502 -27.24 -18.04 -5.24
N VAL A 503 -26.15 -18.80 -5.13
CA VAL A 503 -25.67 -19.37 -3.88
C VAL A 503 -25.31 -18.25 -2.92
N LYS A 504 -25.78 -18.37 -1.67
CA LYS A 504 -25.63 -17.35 -0.64
C LYS A 504 -24.65 -17.77 0.44
N ASN A 505 -24.09 -16.78 1.14
CA ASN A 505 -23.19 -16.93 2.29
C ASN A 505 -21.94 -17.79 2.01
N THR A 506 -21.60 -17.95 0.73
CA THR A 506 -20.41 -18.64 0.23
C THR A 506 -19.72 -17.70 -0.75
N TYR A 507 -18.39 -17.71 -0.80
CA TYR A 507 -17.66 -16.94 -1.80
C TYR A 507 -17.77 -17.63 -3.15
N LEU A 508 -18.15 -16.86 -4.15
CA LEU A 508 -18.31 -17.23 -5.55
C LEU A 508 -17.21 -16.57 -6.38
N ARG A 509 -16.87 -17.16 -7.51
CA ARG A 509 -15.86 -16.62 -8.41
C ARG A 509 -16.47 -15.57 -9.33
N MET A 510 -15.85 -14.39 -9.39
CA MET A 510 -16.16 -13.36 -10.37
C MET A 510 -14.97 -13.20 -11.32
N ARG A 511 -15.20 -13.32 -12.63
CA ARG A 511 -14.17 -13.17 -13.66
C ARG A 511 -14.38 -11.90 -14.46
N ILE A 512 -13.34 -11.09 -14.62
CA ILE A 512 -13.35 -9.85 -15.39
C ILE A 512 -12.32 -9.97 -16.50
N ALA A 513 -12.70 -9.71 -17.75
CA ALA A 513 -11.77 -9.58 -18.86
C ALA A 513 -11.96 -8.26 -19.59
N VAL A 514 -10.83 -7.67 -19.98
CA VAL A 514 -10.79 -6.55 -20.92
C VAL A 514 -9.80 -6.90 -22.03
N ASP A 515 -10.24 -6.75 -23.27
CA ASP A 515 -9.45 -7.05 -24.46
C ASP A 515 -9.70 -6.03 -25.58
N ALA A 516 -8.77 -5.92 -26.51
CA ALA A 516 -8.95 -5.11 -27.71
C ALA A 516 -10.11 -5.68 -28.54
N ALA A 517 -11.04 -4.81 -28.94
CA ALA A 517 -12.14 -5.17 -29.83
C ALA A 517 -11.76 -5.02 -31.31
N THR A 518 -10.74 -4.21 -31.58
CA THR A 518 -10.28 -3.87 -32.93
C THR A 518 -8.75 -3.84 -33.01
N PHE A 519 -8.24 -4.04 -34.22
CA PHE A 519 -6.86 -3.79 -34.62
C PHE A 519 -6.85 -3.08 -35.97
N ALA A 520 -6.27 -1.88 -36.05
CA ALA A 520 -6.33 -1.02 -37.23
C ALA A 520 -7.78 -0.86 -37.74
N SER A 521 -8.71 -0.63 -36.81
CA SER A 521 -10.17 -0.55 -37.03
C SER A 521 -10.86 -1.81 -37.57
N ALA A 522 -10.14 -2.92 -37.82
CA ALA A 522 -10.73 -4.21 -38.13
C ALA A 522 -11.20 -4.90 -36.84
N ALA A 523 -12.37 -5.54 -36.86
CA ALA A 523 -12.90 -6.24 -35.69
C ALA A 523 -12.08 -7.50 -35.37
N LEU A 524 -11.64 -7.60 -34.12
CA LEU A 524 -11.02 -8.80 -33.58
C LEU A 524 -12.09 -9.83 -33.17
N PRO A 525 -11.78 -11.14 -33.10
CA PRO A 525 -12.68 -12.18 -32.62
C PRO A 525 -13.28 -11.86 -31.24
N ASP A 526 -14.52 -12.29 -30.99
CA ASP A 526 -15.12 -12.22 -29.66
C ASP A 526 -14.59 -13.35 -28.75
N PHE A 527 -14.72 -13.19 -27.43
CA PHE A 527 -14.19 -14.13 -26.44
C PHE A 527 -15.23 -14.53 -25.39
N THR A 528 -15.05 -15.73 -24.81
CA THR A 528 -15.81 -16.26 -23.67
C THR A 528 -14.95 -16.32 -22.43
N ALA A 529 -15.50 -16.76 -21.29
CA ALA A 529 -14.78 -16.88 -20.03
C ALA A 529 -13.55 -17.82 -20.08
N CYS A 530 -13.47 -18.68 -21.09
CA CYS A 530 -12.40 -19.69 -21.27
C CYS A 530 -11.50 -19.41 -22.48
N SER A 531 -11.79 -18.36 -23.25
CA SER A 531 -11.10 -18.12 -24.53
C SER A 531 -9.70 -17.57 -24.32
N GLN A 532 -8.80 -17.84 -25.26
CA GLN A 532 -7.54 -17.09 -25.37
C GLN A 532 -7.87 -15.66 -25.80
N LEU A 533 -7.39 -14.66 -25.04
CA LEU A 533 -7.57 -13.25 -25.39
C LEU A 533 -6.64 -12.85 -26.54
N GLN A 534 -6.96 -11.77 -27.24
CA GLN A 534 -6.16 -11.28 -28.36
C GLN A 534 -4.94 -10.51 -27.88
N TYR A 535 -5.15 -9.52 -27.02
CA TYR A 535 -4.10 -8.65 -26.49
C TYR A 535 -4.22 -8.40 -24.98
N GLY A 536 -5.39 -8.66 -24.39
CA GLY A 536 -5.72 -8.25 -23.03
C GLY A 536 -5.44 -9.26 -21.93
N GLN A 537 -6.08 -9.02 -20.79
CA GLN A 537 -5.93 -9.77 -19.53
C GLN A 537 -7.29 -10.17 -18.94
N MET A 538 -7.29 -11.26 -18.18
CA MET A 538 -8.41 -11.76 -17.41
C MET A 538 -8.05 -11.88 -15.92
N GLU A 539 -8.96 -11.48 -15.02
CA GLU A 539 -8.74 -11.44 -13.58
C GLU A 539 -9.92 -12.08 -12.83
N ASP A 540 -9.62 -12.92 -11.83
CA ASP A 540 -10.62 -13.54 -10.97
C ASP A 540 -10.62 -12.95 -9.56
N TYR A 541 -11.81 -12.64 -9.05
CA TYR A 541 -12.08 -12.08 -7.73
C TYR A 541 -13.09 -12.96 -6.99
N ALA A 542 -13.27 -12.71 -5.68
CA ALA A 542 -14.26 -13.42 -4.89
C ALA A 542 -15.43 -12.54 -4.45
N VAL A 543 -16.65 -13.04 -4.58
CA VAL A 543 -17.88 -12.31 -4.23
C VAL A 543 -18.74 -13.21 -3.36
N LYS A 544 -19.05 -12.79 -2.14
CA LYS A 544 -20.02 -13.47 -1.28
C LYS A 544 -21.34 -12.72 -1.32
N ILE A 545 -22.39 -13.43 -1.72
CA ILE A 545 -23.74 -12.87 -1.72
C ILE A 545 -24.34 -13.15 -0.35
N LEU A 546 -24.57 -12.10 0.42
CA LEU A 546 -25.22 -12.18 1.71
C LEU A 546 -26.71 -12.45 1.50
N ASP A 547 -27.24 -13.36 2.32
CA ASP A 547 -28.68 -13.47 2.43
C ASP A 547 -29.25 -12.17 3.00
N VAL A 548 -30.47 -11.83 2.60
CA VAL A 548 -31.22 -10.83 3.36
C VAL A 548 -31.41 -11.47 4.73
N LEU A 549 -30.85 -10.86 5.79
CA LEU A 549 -31.27 -11.20 7.14
C LEU A 549 -32.78 -10.94 7.21
N GLY A 550 -33.56 -11.98 6.94
CA GLY A 550 -34.99 -11.92 7.09
C GLY A 550 -35.26 -11.59 8.54
N THR A 551 -36.08 -10.58 8.81
CA THR A 551 -36.73 -10.41 10.11
C THR A 551 -37.77 -11.51 10.32
N SER A 552 -37.45 -12.75 9.98
CA SER A 552 -38.33 -13.91 10.03
C SER A 552 -38.52 -14.47 11.44
N GLU A 553 -38.23 -13.66 12.47
CA GLU A 553 -38.68 -13.89 13.85
C GLU A 553 -39.46 -12.71 14.47
N VAL A 554 -39.99 -11.79 13.66
CA VAL A 554 -41.14 -10.99 14.10
C VAL A 554 -42.17 -11.02 12.99
N LYS A 555 -42.97 -12.10 12.96
CA LYS A 555 -44.37 -11.91 12.56
C LYS A 555 -44.88 -10.78 13.46
N ASP A 556 -45.27 -9.67 12.83
CA ASP A 556 -46.11 -8.65 13.43
C ASP A 556 -47.37 -9.35 13.96
N ASN A 557 -47.29 -9.87 15.19
CA ASN A 557 -48.43 -10.20 16.00
C ASN A 557 -48.76 -8.94 16.78
N SER A 558 -49.67 -8.14 16.19
CA SER A 558 -50.63 -7.26 16.86
C SER A 558 -50.11 -6.40 18.02
N ASP A 559 -49.96 -5.09 17.78
CA ASP A 559 -50.21 -3.97 18.70
C ASP A 559 -49.58 -3.91 20.11
N VAL A 560 -48.66 -4.81 20.51
CA VAL A 560 -48.03 -4.75 21.85
C VAL A 560 -46.88 -3.72 21.89
N LYS A 561 -47.12 -2.61 22.59
CA LYS A 561 -46.16 -1.55 22.96
C LYS A 561 -45.62 -1.76 24.37
N ILE A 562 -44.41 -1.25 24.64
CA ILE A 562 -43.85 -1.16 25.99
C ILE A 562 -43.73 0.30 26.39
N ILE A 563 -44.18 0.61 27.60
CA ILE A 563 -44.01 1.92 28.23
C ILE A 563 -43.08 1.77 29.42
N TYR A 564 -42.07 2.65 29.50
CA TYR A 564 -41.20 2.77 30.67
C TYR A 564 -41.63 3.99 31.51
N SER A 565 -42.05 3.74 32.75
CA SER A 565 -42.44 4.77 33.72
C SER A 565 -41.26 5.07 34.65
N LYS A 566 -40.52 6.15 34.34
CA LYS A 566 -39.32 6.57 35.10
C LYS A 566 -39.60 6.77 36.60
N GLY A 567 -40.74 7.36 36.95
CA GLY A 567 -41.11 7.62 38.36
C GLY A 567 -41.37 6.36 39.20
N GLU A 568 -41.71 5.25 38.56
CA GLU A 568 -41.96 3.96 39.22
C GLU A 568 -40.86 2.92 38.95
N ASN A 569 -39.88 3.26 38.11
CA ASN A 569 -38.85 2.39 37.56
C ASN A 569 -39.43 1.06 37.02
N LYS A 570 -40.45 1.17 36.17
CA LYS A 570 -41.33 0.05 35.77
C LYS A 570 -41.58 0.02 34.27
N LEU A 571 -41.59 -1.18 33.70
CA LEU A 571 -41.99 -1.45 32.32
C LEU A 571 -43.38 -2.07 32.28
N THR A 572 -44.24 -1.62 31.38
CA THR A 572 -45.60 -2.12 31.20
C THR A 572 -45.89 -2.45 29.74
N LEU A 573 -46.44 -3.64 29.46
CA LEU A 573 -46.97 -4.03 28.15
C LEU A 573 -48.38 -3.45 27.94
N VAL A 574 -48.61 -2.82 26.78
CA VAL A 574 -49.87 -2.18 26.39
C VAL A 574 -50.24 -2.61 24.97
N GLY A 575 -51.42 -3.20 24.76
CA GLY A 575 -51.88 -3.52 23.39
C GLY A 575 -52.72 -4.78 23.19
N SER A 576 -52.77 -5.70 24.16
CA SER A 576 -53.69 -6.85 24.10
C SER A 576 -54.28 -7.13 25.49
N ARG A 577 -55.58 -7.44 25.54
CA ARG A 577 -56.24 -7.88 26.79
C ARG A 577 -55.58 -9.21 27.19
N ASN A 578 -54.83 -9.20 28.29
CA ASN A 578 -54.08 -10.33 28.90
C ASN A 578 -52.60 -10.52 28.49
N SER A 579 -51.90 -9.50 27.96
CA SER A 579 -50.45 -9.61 27.75
C SER A 579 -49.68 -9.82 29.06
N ILE A 580 -48.77 -10.78 29.12
CA ILE A 580 -47.83 -10.96 30.25
C ILE A 580 -46.40 -11.06 29.72
N PHE A 581 -45.43 -10.59 30.50
CA PHE A 581 -44.01 -10.65 30.09
C PHE A 581 -43.47 -12.09 30.06
N GLY A 582 -43.82 -12.94 31.01
CA GLY A 582 -43.21 -14.26 31.14
C GLY A 582 -41.73 -14.15 31.57
N ASP A 583 -40.87 -15.00 31.01
CA ASP A 583 -39.42 -14.89 31.17
C ASP A 583 -38.93 -13.61 30.49
N TYR A 584 -38.12 -12.80 31.17
CA TYR A 584 -37.58 -11.57 30.62
C TYR A 584 -36.11 -11.36 30.96
N GLN A 585 -35.42 -10.61 30.11
CA GLN A 585 -34.03 -10.18 30.25
C GLN A 585 -33.89 -8.75 29.73
N ILE A 586 -33.26 -7.88 30.51
CA ILE A 586 -33.01 -6.48 30.19
C ILE A 586 -31.52 -6.28 30.00
N TYR A 587 -31.15 -5.62 28.91
CA TYR A 587 -29.77 -5.32 28.53
C TYR A 587 -29.58 -3.83 28.26
N ASP A 588 -28.36 -3.33 28.45
CA ASP A 588 -27.94 -2.08 27.81
C ASP A 588 -27.47 -2.30 26.36
N LEU A 589 -27.21 -1.23 25.61
CA LEU A 589 -26.77 -1.33 24.20
C LEU A 589 -25.37 -1.92 24.01
N SER A 590 -24.56 -2.07 25.07
CA SER A 590 -23.28 -2.79 24.99
C SER A 590 -23.45 -4.31 25.11
N GLY A 591 -24.67 -4.77 25.38
CA GLY A 591 -25.00 -6.18 25.61
C GLY A 591 -24.86 -6.63 27.07
N LYS A 592 -24.60 -5.70 28.01
CA LYS A 592 -24.51 -6.02 29.44
C LYS A 592 -25.90 -6.29 30.01
N LEU A 593 -26.05 -7.43 30.68
CA LEU A 593 -27.28 -7.80 31.37
C LEU A 593 -27.50 -6.91 32.60
N ILE A 594 -28.65 -6.26 32.64
CA ILE A 594 -29.12 -5.38 33.73
C ILE A 594 -29.98 -6.17 34.72
N GLN A 595 -30.94 -6.94 34.22
CA GLN A 595 -31.87 -7.72 35.05
C GLN A 595 -32.45 -8.88 34.25
N LYS A 596 -32.75 -10.00 34.92
CA LYS A 596 -33.56 -11.08 34.35
C LYS A 596 -34.52 -11.65 35.39
N GLY A 597 -35.61 -12.24 34.95
CA GLY A 597 -36.57 -12.88 35.85
C GLY A 597 -37.80 -13.39 35.13
N ILE A 598 -38.83 -13.73 35.90
CA ILE A 598 -40.12 -14.18 35.37
C ILE A 598 -41.19 -13.26 35.94
N SER A 599 -41.99 -12.63 35.06
CA SER A 599 -43.17 -11.87 35.47
C SER A 599 -44.44 -12.56 34.98
N LYS A 600 -45.34 -12.83 35.93
CA LYS A 600 -46.68 -13.39 35.67
C LYS A 600 -47.70 -12.30 35.32
N THR A 601 -47.28 -11.04 35.23
CA THR A 601 -48.13 -9.89 34.92
C THR A 601 -47.63 -9.18 33.66
N ASN A 602 -48.35 -8.15 33.23
CA ASN A 602 -47.94 -7.25 32.15
C ASN A 602 -46.87 -6.22 32.60
N GLU A 603 -46.35 -6.33 33.82
CA GLU A 603 -45.42 -5.36 34.40
C GLU A 603 -44.11 -6.01 34.83
N VAL A 604 -43.01 -5.26 34.71
CA VAL A 604 -41.69 -5.62 35.23
C VAL A 604 -41.15 -4.41 35.99
N LYS A 605 -40.87 -4.57 37.28
CA LYS A 605 -40.17 -3.56 38.08
C LYS A 605 -38.67 -3.76 37.94
N ILE A 606 -37.94 -2.68 37.67
CA ILE A 606 -36.49 -2.70 37.56
C ILE A 606 -35.92 -2.43 38.96
N ASN A 607 -35.09 -3.35 39.44
CA ASN A 607 -34.61 -3.40 40.81
C ASN A 607 -33.49 -2.39 41.09
N GLN A 608 -32.89 -1.84 40.04
CA GLN A 608 -31.80 -0.86 40.11
C GLN A 608 -32.17 0.40 39.34
N GLU A 609 -31.63 1.53 39.77
CA GLU A 609 -31.75 2.78 39.02
C GLU A 609 -31.01 2.66 37.69
N LEU A 610 -31.68 3.04 36.61
CA LEU A 610 -31.08 3.06 35.27
C LEU A 610 -30.36 4.39 35.04
N VAL A 611 -29.17 4.34 34.46
CA VAL A 611 -28.51 5.54 33.93
C VAL A 611 -29.20 6.03 32.67
N LYS A 612 -28.98 7.29 32.30
CA LYS A 612 -29.52 7.84 31.04
C LYS A 612 -28.96 7.05 29.86
N GLY A 613 -29.85 6.53 29.01
CA GLY A 613 -29.44 5.67 27.91
C GLY A 613 -30.58 4.85 27.34
N ALA A 614 -30.21 4.01 26.37
CA ALA A 614 -31.12 3.09 25.71
C ALA A 614 -30.91 1.65 26.21
N TYR A 615 -32.02 0.93 26.33
CA TYR A 615 -32.06 -0.44 26.85
C TYR A 615 -32.93 -1.31 25.96
N ILE A 616 -32.69 -2.60 26.01
CA ILE A 616 -33.46 -3.62 25.30
C ILE A 616 -34.04 -4.59 26.32
N ILE A 617 -35.32 -4.89 26.23
CA ILE A 617 -35.96 -5.99 26.94
C ILE A 617 -36.35 -7.08 25.96
N ASN A 618 -35.84 -8.28 26.22
CA ASN A 618 -36.27 -9.52 25.58
C ASN A 618 -37.24 -10.22 26.53
N TYR A 619 -38.37 -10.68 26.02
CA TYR A 619 -39.34 -11.41 26.82
C TYR A 619 -39.99 -12.55 26.05
N SER A 620 -40.40 -13.58 26.78
CA SER A 620 -41.04 -14.76 26.23
C SER A 620 -42.04 -15.36 27.21
N ASN A 621 -43.23 -15.65 26.72
CA ASN A 621 -44.23 -16.48 27.38
C ASN A 621 -44.61 -17.67 26.46
N LYS A 622 -45.60 -18.47 26.84
CA LYS A 622 -46.00 -19.66 26.07
C LYS A 622 -46.56 -19.34 24.68
N ASP A 623 -47.07 -18.13 24.47
CA ASP A 623 -47.81 -17.73 23.28
C ASP A 623 -47.10 -16.63 22.47
N GLN A 624 -46.11 -15.94 23.05
CA GLN A 624 -45.45 -14.77 22.47
C GLN A 624 -43.98 -14.69 22.87
N LYS A 625 -43.12 -14.38 21.89
CA LYS A 625 -41.75 -13.89 22.11
C LYS A 625 -41.64 -12.49 21.53
N GLY A 626 -40.89 -11.61 22.19
CA GLY A 626 -40.71 -10.24 21.72
C GLY A 626 -39.41 -9.61 22.23
N SER A 627 -38.86 -8.70 21.42
CA SER A 627 -37.77 -7.81 21.80
C SER A 627 -38.20 -6.37 21.54
N LYS A 628 -38.01 -5.49 22.54
CA LYS A 628 -38.40 -4.08 22.45
C LYS A 628 -37.34 -3.20 23.10
N LYS A 629 -37.10 -2.05 22.47
CA LYS A 629 -36.21 -0.99 22.97
C LYS A 629 -37.01 -0.01 23.82
N PHE A 630 -36.42 0.46 24.93
CA PHE A 630 -36.93 1.59 25.71
C PHE A 630 -35.81 2.56 26.08
N LEU A 631 -36.17 3.80 26.41
CA LEU A 631 -35.24 4.87 26.73
C LEU A 631 -35.47 5.33 28.17
N ASN A 632 -34.38 5.56 28.89
CA ASN A 632 -34.38 6.34 30.13
C ASN A 632 -33.72 7.69 29.82
N ASN A 633 -34.53 8.74 29.67
CA ASN A 633 -34.09 10.08 29.25
C ASN A 633 -33.76 11.02 30.41
#